data_AF-A0A162GH80-F1
#
_entry.id   AF-A0A162GH80-F1
#
_cell.length_a   1.000
_cell.length_b   1.000
_cell.length_c   1.000
_cell.angle_alpha   90.00
_cell.angle_beta   90.00
_cell.angle_gamma   90.00
#
_symmetry.space_group_name_H-M   'P 1'
#
loop_
_entity.id
_entity.type
_entity.pdbx_description
1 polymer ?
#
loop_
_entity_poly.entity_id
_entity_poly.type
_entity_poly.pdbx_seq_one_letter_code
_entity_poly.pdbx_strand_id
1 'polypeptide(L)' 'MERRVGLALERAEPLVRRYGIPQALPASKMANSGGDYQTNATTQIDWGLTYIKSSYGSPCAAWASWNDRSPHWY' A
#
# COMPACT_ATOMS: atom_id res chain seq x y z
N MET A 1 -11.38 -38.76 -27.08
CA MET A 1 -12.43 -37.78 -26.73
C MET A 1 -12.85 -38.17 -25.32
N GLU A 2 -12.32 -37.56 -24.27
CA GLU A 2 -12.72 -36.24 -23.75
C GLU A 2 -11.50 -35.43 -23.26
N ARG A 3 -11.40 -34.16 -23.67
CA ARG A 3 -10.41 -33.21 -23.14
C ARG A 3 -11.05 -32.45 -21.97
N ARG A 4 -10.60 -32.68 -20.74
CA ARG A 4 -10.88 -31.77 -19.63
C ARG A 4 -9.81 -30.67 -19.61
N VAL A 5 -10.16 -29.52 -20.19
CA VAL A 5 -9.45 -28.26 -20.04
C VAL A 5 -9.80 -27.66 -18.67
N GLY A 6 -9.14 -28.15 -17.62
CA GLY A 6 -9.16 -27.53 -16.30
C GLY A 6 -8.09 -26.45 -16.24
N LEU A 7 -8.44 -25.26 -16.71
CA LEU A 7 -7.59 -24.07 -16.65
C LEU A 7 -7.07 -23.86 -15.23
N ALA A 8 -5.77 -23.57 -15.14
CA ALA A 8 -5.07 -23.15 -13.93
C ALA A 8 -5.69 -21.87 -13.34
N LEU A 9 -6.75 -22.03 -12.56
CA LEU A 9 -7.24 -21.02 -11.62
C LEU A 9 -6.99 -21.47 -10.17
N GLU A 10 -5.94 -22.26 -9.96
CA GLU A 10 -5.43 -22.50 -8.61
C GLU A 10 -4.71 -21.23 -8.14
N ARG A 11 -5.28 -20.59 -7.12
CA ARG A 11 -4.64 -19.57 -6.27
C ARG A 11 -4.47 -18.18 -6.87
N ALA A 12 -5.57 -17.49 -7.14
CA ALA A 12 -5.60 -16.07 -6.81
C ALA A 12 -5.57 -15.95 -5.26
N GLU A 13 -4.40 -16.16 -4.66
CA GLU A 13 -4.08 -15.52 -3.38
C GLU A 13 -4.50 -14.05 -3.54
N PRO A 14 -5.21 -13.42 -2.60
CA PRO A 14 -5.49 -12.00 -2.71
C PRO A 14 -4.15 -11.29 -2.72
N LEU A 15 -3.62 -11.01 -3.91
CA LEU A 15 -2.38 -10.27 -4.07
C LEU A 15 -2.70 -8.90 -3.46
N VAL A 16 -2.17 -8.65 -2.27
CA VAL A 16 -2.29 -7.38 -1.56
C VAL A 16 -1.49 -6.35 -2.35
N ARG A 17 -2.07 -5.91 -3.46
CA ARG A 17 -1.45 -4.96 -4.37
C ARG A 17 -1.49 -3.63 -3.65
N ARG A 18 -0.34 -3.24 -3.11
CA ARG A 18 -0.11 -1.94 -2.52
C ARG A 18 0.10 -0.94 -3.65
N TYR A 19 -0.48 0.25 -3.52
CA TYR A 19 -0.54 1.23 -4.60
C TYR A 19 0.28 2.48 -4.30
N GLY A 20 0.93 2.99 -5.34
CA GLY A 20 1.65 4.25 -5.32
C GLY A 20 2.90 4.23 -4.44
N ILE A 21 3.52 5.40 -4.34
CA ILE A 21 4.71 5.63 -3.50
C ILE A 21 4.45 5.22 -2.04
N PRO A 22 3.30 5.57 -1.42
CA PRO A 22 3.04 5.24 -0.02
C PRO A 22 2.67 3.76 0.21
N GLN A 23 2.57 2.94 -0.84
CA GLN A 23 2.19 1.53 -0.76
C GLN A 23 0.85 1.31 -0.02
N ALA A 24 -0.16 2.13 -0.34
CA ALA A 24 -1.47 2.13 0.31
C ALA A 24 -2.28 0.86 0.00
N LEU A 25 -3.03 0.37 1.00
CA LEU A 25 -3.96 -0.74 0.86
C LEU A 25 -5.28 -0.48 1.63
N PRO A 26 -6.43 -0.46 0.94
CA PRO A 26 -6.61 -0.36 -0.52
C PRO A 26 -6.18 1.03 -1.05
N ALA A 27 -5.95 1.13 -2.38
CA ALA A 27 -5.59 2.39 -3.05
C ALA A 27 -6.60 3.52 -2.80
N SER A 28 -7.89 3.16 -2.69
CA SER A 28 -9.00 4.10 -2.52
C SER A 28 -8.89 4.97 -1.27
N LYS A 29 -8.05 4.63 -0.30
CA LYS A 29 -7.74 5.52 0.84
C LYS A 29 -7.16 6.85 0.40
N MET A 30 -6.43 6.88 -0.72
CA MET A 30 -5.82 8.11 -1.26
C MET A 30 -6.84 9.05 -1.92
N ALA A 31 -8.06 8.59 -2.21
CA ALA A 31 -9.10 9.42 -2.82
C ALA A 31 -9.49 10.63 -1.96
N ASN A 32 -9.28 10.55 -0.64
CA ASN A 32 -9.52 11.68 0.28
C ASN A 32 -8.52 12.83 0.10
N SER A 33 -7.34 12.57 -0.47
CA SER A 33 -6.33 13.59 -0.75
C SER A 33 -6.48 14.19 -2.16
N GLY A 34 -7.19 13.50 -3.05
CA GLY A 34 -7.47 13.96 -4.41
C GLY A 34 -8.00 12.84 -5.30
N GLY A 35 -8.91 13.15 -6.22
CA GLY A 35 -9.49 12.17 -7.14
C GLY A 35 -8.50 11.61 -8.18
N ASP A 36 -7.37 12.29 -8.36
CA ASP A 36 -6.29 11.98 -9.30
C ASP A 36 -5.15 11.13 -8.67
N TYR A 37 -5.40 10.55 -7.49
CA TYR A 37 -4.42 9.79 -6.71
C TYR A 37 -3.73 8.65 -7.47
N GLN A 38 -4.33 8.14 -8.55
CA GLN A 38 -3.76 7.06 -9.35
C GLN A 38 -2.58 7.52 -10.21
N THR A 39 -2.50 8.80 -10.56
CA THR A 39 -1.52 9.34 -11.53
C THR A 39 -0.75 10.56 -11.03
N ASN A 40 -1.22 11.23 -9.96
CA ASN A 40 -0.57 12.41 -9.43
C ASN A 40 0.31 12.08 -8.20
N ALA A 41 1.62 12.30 -8.35
CA ALA A 41 2.59 12.06 -7.28
C ALA A 41 2.39 12.98 -6.06
N THR A 42 2.00 14.23 -6.27
CA THR A 42 1.70 15.19 -5.19
C THR A 42 0.56 14.66 -4.33
N THR A 43 -0.54 14.23 -4.95
CA THR A 43 -1.69 13.63 -4.25
C THR A 43 -1.28 12.41 -3.41
N GLN A 44 -0.39 11.56 -3.94
CA GLN A 44 0.13 10.40 -3.20
C GLN A 44 1.02 10.82 -2.02
N ILE A 45 1.88 11.82 -2.19
CA ILE A 45 2.76 12.34 -1.14
C ILE A 45 1.92 12.97 -0.02
N ASP A 46 0.94 13.81 -0.35
CA ASP A 46 0.07 14.47 0.62
C ASP A 46 -0.72 13.45 1.45
N TRP A 47 -1.23 12.40 0.80
CA TRP A 47 -1.85 11.30 1.52
C TRP A 47 -0.87 10.57 2.44
N GLY A 48 0.33 10.25 1.95
CA GLY A 48 1.37 9.57 2.72
C GLY A 48 1.80 10.36 3.96
N LEU A 49 1.97 11.68 3.83
CA LEU A 49 2.29 12.57 4.95
C LEU A 49 1.15 12.66 5.96
N THR A 50 -0.10 12.71 5.49
CA THR A 50 -1.28 12.69 6.37
C THR A 50 -1.35 11.39 7.15
N TYR A 51 -1.09 10.26 6.50
CA TYR A 51 -1.02 8.94 7.14
C TYR A 51 0.11 8.85 8.18
N ILE A 52 1.31 9.37 7.86
CA ILE A 52 2.43 9.42 8.80
C ILE A 52 2.07 10.25 10.03
N LYS A 53 1.48 11.43 9.82
CA LYS A 53 1.07 12.31 10.91
C LYS A 53 0.03 11.65 11.81
N SER A 54 -0.97 10.98 11.25
CA SER A 54 -2.01 10.33 12.05
C SER A 54 -1.53 9.07 12.79
N SER A 55 -0.59 8.32 12.19
CA SER A 55 -0.14 7.03 12.74
C SER A 55 1.09 7.15 13.64
N TYR A 56 1.99 8.09 13.36
CA TYR A 56 3.29 8.24 14.02
C TYR A 56 3.56 9.67 14.51
N GLY A 57 2.74 10.66 14.16
CA GLY A 57 2.92 12.06 14.52
C GLY A 57 3.88 12.83 13.60
N SER A 58 5.05 12.26 13.30
CA SER A 58 6.05 12.88 12.40
C SER A 58 6.82 11.85 11.58
N PRO A 59 7.45 12.26 10.45
CA PRO A 59 8.34 11.38 9.70
C PRO A 59 9.52 10.84 10.53
N CYS A 60 10.10 11.67 11.40
CA CYS A 60 11.18 11.24 12.28
C CYS A 60 10.72 10.18 13.28
N ALA A 61 9.51 10.32 13.84
CA ALA A 61 8.93 9.34 14.76
C ALA A 61 8.58 8.03 14.06
N ALA A 62 8.11 8.08 12.81
CA ALA A 62 7.89 6.89 11.99
C ALA A 62 9.21 6.14 11.73
N TRP A 63 10.29 6.88 11.43
CA TRP A 63 11.62 6.30 11.25
C TRP A 63 12.17 5.68 12.55
N ALA A 64 12.06 6.38 13.68
CA ALA A 64 12.43 5.82 14.98
C ALA A 64 11.67 4.52 15.28
N SER A 65 10.35 4.52 15.05
CA SER A 65 9.49 3.34 15.23
C SER A 65 9.92 2.13 14.37
N TRP A 66 10.51 2.35 13.20
CA TRP A 66 11.09 1.27 12.40
C TRP A 66 12.39 0.75 13.02
N ASN A 67 13.27 1.63 13.50
CA ASN A 67 14.57 1.26 14.07
C ASN A 67 14.44 0.49 15.38
N ASP A 68 13.39 0.76 16.13
CA ASP A 68 13.10 0.07 17.39
C ASP A 68 12.59 -1.37 17.18
N ARG A 69 12.23 -1.76 15.95
CA ARG A 69 11.77 -3.13 15.66
C ARG A 69 12.96 -4.06 15.44
N SER A 70 13.02 -5.13 16.21
CA SER A 70 13.95 -6.24 16.00
C SER A 70 13.21 -7.57 16.03
N PRO A 71 13.50 -8.52 15.12
CA PRO A 71 14.38 -8.38 13.95
C PRO A 71 13.73 -7.57 12.81
N HIS A 72 14.53 -7.06 11.88
CA HIS A 72 14.06 -6.29 10.72
C HIS A 72 13.70 -7.24 9.56
N TRP A 73 12.55 -7.91 9.62
CA TRP A 73 12.12 -8.91 8.61
C TRP A 73 11.04 -8.41 7.62
N TYR A 74 11.11 -7.14 7.25
CA TYR A 74 10.42 -6.55 6.09
C TYR A 74 11.34 -5.57 5.37
#